data_AF-A0AA42C5W8-F1
#
_entry.id   AF-A0AA42C5W8-F1
#
_cell.length_a   1.000
_cell.length_b   1.000
_cell.length_c   1.000
_cell.angle_alpha   90.00
_cell.angle_beta   90.00
_cell.angle_gamma   90.00
#
_symmetry.space_group_name_H-M   'P 1'
#
loop_
_entity.id
_entity.type
_entity.pdbx_description
1 polymer ?
#
loop_
_entity_poly.entity_id
_entity_poly.type
_entity_poly.pdbx_seq_one_letter_code
_entity_poly.pdbx_strand_id
1 'polypeptide(L)' 'MEKKHEIRGYKDEFYPPVPTRATKFWRTNFFFQLYKFFRLNFKIMRIVVRGHS' A
#
# COMPACT_ATOMS: atom_id res chain seq x y z
N MET A 1 46.36 7.79 12.50
CA MET A 1 45.12 7.01 12.71
C MET A 1 44.03 7.68 11.90
N GLU A 2 43.78 7.18 10.70
CA GLU A 2 42.85 7.79 9.75
C GLU A 2 41.42 7.36 10.11
N LYS A 3 40.59 8.31 10.53
CA LYS A 3 39.16 8.06 10.77
C LYS A 3 38.47 7.93 9.42
N LYS A 4 38.27 6.70 8.98
CA LYS A 4 37.41 6.39 7.83
C LYS A 4 36.00 6.87 8.18
N HIS A 5 35.51 7.85 7.44
CA HIS A 5 34.09 8.19 7.45
C HIS A 5 33.34 7.00 6.86
N GLU A 6 32.80 6.14 7.72
CA GLU A 6 31.80 5.17 7.28
C GLU A 6 30.63 5.95 6.70
N ILE A 7 30.61 6.07 5.37
CA ILE A 7 29.40 6.39 4.63
C ILE A 7 28.42 5.31 5.08
N ARG A 8 27.47 5.66 5.95
CA ARG A 8 26.37 4.79 6.37
C ARG A 8 25.56 4.49 5.12
N GLY A 9 26.07 3.56 4.31
CA GLY A 9 25.39 3.01 3.15
C GLY A 9 24.05 2.54 3.65
N TYR A 10 23.01 3.16 3.10
CA TYR A 10 21.59 2.88 3.29
C TYR A 10 21.35 1.66 4.18
N LYS A 11 21.25 1.91 5.48
CA LYS A 11 20.95 0.82 6.41
C LYS A 11 19.64 0.18 5.96
N ASP A 12 19.60 -1.14 5.86
CA ASP A 12 18.40 -1.93 5.56
C ASP A 12 17.21 -1.61 6.48
N GLU A 13 17.45 -0.87 7.58
CA GLU A 13 16.48 -0.22 8.45
C GLU A 13 15.49 0.71 7.71
N PHE A 14 15.83 1.22 6.51
CA PHE A 14 14.93 2.03 5.68
C PHE A 14 14.12 1.23 4.66
N TYR A 15 14.33 -0.09 4.54
CA TYR A 15 13.53 -0.91 3.64
C TYR A 15 12.18 -1.22 4.29
N PRO A 16 11.04 -1.02 3.59
CA PRO A 16 9.75 -1.36 4.15
C PRO A 16 9.73 -2.85 4.53
N PRO A 17 9.11 -3.21 5.66
CA PRO A 17 9.02 -4.61 6.06
C PRO A 17 8.39 -5.42 4.93
N VAL A 18 9.07 -6.49 4.53
CA VAL A 18 8.57 -7.39 3.48
C VAL A 18 7.17 -7.84 3.88
N PRO A 19 6.17 -7.72 2.99
CA PRO A 19 4.79 -8.00 3.36
C PRO A 19 4.68 -9.43 3.90
N THR A 20 4.07 -9.55 5.08
CA THR A 20 3.84 -10.86 5.69
C THR A 20 2.94 -11.72 4.80
N ARG A 21 2.95 -13.04 5.03
CA ARG A 21 2.08 -13.98 4.30
C ARG A 21 0.60 -13.58 4.36
N ALA A 22 0.16 -13.06 5.50
CA ALA A 22 -1.20 -12.53 5.67
C ALA A 22 -1.44 -11.31 4.77
N THR A 23 -0.53 -10.32 4.77
CA THR A 23 -0.64 -9.14 3.90
C THR A 23 -0.68 -9.53 2.43
N LYS A 24 0.12 -10.53 2.01
CA LYS A 24 0.11 -11.05 0.64
C LYS A 24 -1.22 -11.74 0.30
N PHE A 25 -1.73 -12.58 1.20
CA PHE A 25 -3.00 -13.30 1.02
C PHE A 25 -4.19 -12.34 0.78
N TRP A 26 -4.32 -11.30 1.61
CA TRP A 26 -5.37 -10.29 1.44
C TRP A 26 -5.17 -9.43 0.19
N ARG A 27 -3.93 -9.32 -0.32
CA ARG A 27 -3.62 -8.60 -1.55
C ARG A 27 -3.97 -9.40 -2.81
N THR A 28 -3.81 -10.73 -2.77
CA THR A 28 -4.06 -11.63 -3.91
C THR A 28 -5.46 -12.23 -3.95
N ASN A 29 -6.25 -12.10 -2.87
CA ASN A 29 -7.60 -12.65 -2.83
C ASN A 29 -8.53 -11.92 -3.82
N PHE A 30 -8.91 -12.63 -4.89
CA PHE A 30 -9.75 -12.11 -5.97
C PHE A 30 -11.13 -11.65 -5.49
N PHE A 31 -11.80 -12.42 -4.63
CA PHE A 31 -13.11 -12.03 -4.09
C PHE A 31 -13.02 -10.74 -3.26
N PHE A 32 -11.97 -10.61 -2.45
CA PHE A 32 -11.75 -9.40 -1.65
C PHE A 32 -11.35 -8.20 -2.51
N GLN A 33 -10.61 -8.42 -3.59
CA GLN A 33 -10.30 -7.38 -4.58
C GLN A 33 -11.55 -6.89 -5.30
N LEU A 34 -12.44 -7.80 -5.70
CA LEU A 34 -13.70 -7.47 -6.36
C LEU A 34 -14.64 -6.67 -5.46
N TYR A 35 -14.78 -7.06 -4.18
CA TYR A 35 -15.53 -6.29 -3.20
C TYR A 35 -14.99 -4.86 -3.04
N LYS A 36 -13.66 -4.71 -2.92
CA LYS A 36 -13.02 -3.39 -2.82
C LYS A 36 -13.24 -2.55 -4.09
N PHE A 37 -13.20 -3.18 -5.25
CA PHE A 37 -13.50 -2.52 -6.53
C PHE A 37 -14.92 -1.95 -6.54
N PHE A 38 -15.95 -2.76 -6.26
CA PHE A 38 -17.32 -2.29 -6.25
C PHE A 38 -17.57 -1.22 -5.17
N ARG A 39 -17.05 -1.42 -3.95
CA ARG A 39 -17.21 -0.47 -2.85
C ARG A 39 -16.62 0.91 -3.19
N LEU A 40 -15.44 0.94 -3.80
CA LEU A 40 -14.78 2.19 -4.19
C LEU A 40 -15.57 2.90 -5.29
N ASN A 41 -15.90 2.18 -6.37
CA ASN A 41 -16.64 2.73 -7.51
C ASN A 41 -18.02 3.23 -7.09
N PHE A 42 -18.75 2.49 -6.26
CA PHE A 42 -20.04 2.92 -5.73
C PHE A 42 -19.92 4.20 -4.91
N LYS A 43 -18.87 4.33 -4.08
CA LYS A 43 -18.63 5.56 -3.30
C LYS A 43 -18.36 6.75 -4.22
N ILE A 44 -17.56 6.57 -5.27
CA ILE A 44 -17.28 7.61 -6.28
C ILE A 44 -18.57 8.02 -6.99
N MET A 45 -19.34 7.06 -7.49
CA MET A 45 -20.63 7.33 -8.14
C MET A 45 -21.58 8.11 -7.23
N ARG A 46 -21.66 7.74 -5.94
CA ARG A 46 -22.49 8.45 -4.96
C ARG A 46 -22.04 9.90 -4.75
N ILE A 47 -20.74 10.17 -4.77
CA ILE A 47 -20.20 11.54 -4.68
C ILE A 47 -20.56 12.33 -5.94
N VAL A 48 -20.34 11.74 -7.12
CA VAL A 48 -20.65 12.37 -8.41
C VAL A 48 -22.14 12.71 -8.48
N VAL A 49 -23.03 11.74 -8.27
CA VAL A 49 -24.49 11.95 -8.32
C VAL A 49 -24.96 13.00 -7.31
N ARG A 50 -24.39 13.03 -6.11
CA ARG A 50 -24.74 14.05 -5.09
C ARG A 50 -24.16 15.43 -5.37
N GLY A 51 -23.01 15.53 -6.05
CA GLY A 51 -22.36 16.79 -6.38
C GLY A 51 -22.93 17.49 -7.61
N HIS A 52 -23.75 16.79 -8.41
CA HIS A 52 -24.45 17.33 -9.57
C HIS A 52 -25.88 17.81 -9.27
N SER A 53 -26.25 17.95 -7.99
CA SER A 53 -27.56 18.44 -7.54
C SER A 53 -27.44 19.71 -6.71
#